data_AF-A0A1S9CR79-F1
#
_entry.id   AF-A0A1S9CR79-F1
#
_cell.length_a   1.000
_cell.length_b   1.000
_cell.length_c   1.000
_cell.angle_alpha   90.00
_cell.angle_beta   90.00
_cell.angle_gamma   90.00
#
_symmetry.space_group_name_H-M   'P 1'
#
loop_
_entity.id
_entity.type
_entity.pdbx_description
1 polymer ?
#
loop_
_entity_poly.entity_id
_entity_poly.type
_entity_poly.pdbx_seq_one_letter_code
_entity_poly.pdbx_strand_id
1 'polypeptide(L)'
;MVGKLFCVIWGASGGLTIAAALMSFVTEIGVIPRMMERGQIQKYFMVVANAAILGILFGTVAIQFEISVIIPKFCVVIFGLATGIFMGCLAISLAEVLNMFPVIGRRLKIKKGMRLFVISFAIGKLVGALYFWLMPGFVTIVLRN
;
A
#
# COMPACT_ATOMS: atom_id res chain seq x y z
N MET A 1 -29.07 21.24 4.96
CA MET A 1 -29.16 20.22 3.89
C MET A 1 -27.91 20.19 3.02
N VAL A 2 -27.42 21.34 2.54
CA VAL A 2 -26.20 21.46 1.72
C VAL A 2 -24.94 20.88 2.39
N GLY A 3 -24.70 21.13 3.69
CA GLY A 3 -23.52 20.60 4.39
C GLY A 3 -23.43 19.08 4.46
N LYS A 4 -24.57 18.37 4.59
CA LYS A 4 -24.59 16.89 4.59
C LYS A 4 -24.23 16.33 3.21
N LEU A 5 -24.65 17.00 2.14
CA LEU A 5 -24.33 16.62 0.76
C LEU A 5 -22.82 16.72 0.50
N PHE A 6 -22.18 17.81 0.96
CA PHE A 6 -20.73 17.96 0.87
C PHE A 6 -19.96 16.89 1.64
N CYS A 7 -20.39 16.55 2.87
CA CYS A 7 -19.76 15.48 3.64
C CYS A 7 -19.85 14.12 2.93
N VAL A 8 -21.00 13.81 2.32
CA VAL A 8 -21.19 12.54 1.58
C VAL A 8 -20.31 12.49 0.34
N ILE A 9 -20.25 13.57 -0.44
CA ILE A 9 -19.41 13.63 -1.66
C ILE A 9 -17.93 13.50 -1.29
N TRP A 10 -17.48 14.19 -0.23
CA TRP A 10 -16.10 14.13 0.23
C TRP A 10 -15.72 12.75 0.78
N GLY A 11 -16.60 12.14 1.56
CA GLY A 11 -16.40 10.78 2.07
C GLY A 11 -16.34 9.75 0.93
N ALA A 12 -17.25 9.86 -0.05
CA ALA A 12 -17.29 8.95 -1.19
C ALA A 12 -16.07 9.09 -2.10
N SER A 13 -15.61 10.32 -2.38
CA SER A 13 -14.42 10.55 -3.21
C SER A 13 -13.15 10.06 -2.53
N GLY A 14 -13.01 10.30 -1.22
CA GLY A 14 -11.89 9.78 -0.42
C GLY A 14 -11.84 8.26 -0.43
N GLY A 15 -12.99 7.60 -0.18
CA GLY A 15 -13.10 6.14 -0.18
C GLY A 15 -12.73 5.52 -1.53
N LEU A 16 -13.27 6.06 -2.63
CA LEU A 16 -12.95 5.61 -3.99
C LEU A 16 -11.46 5.75 -4.31
N THR A 17 -10.86 6.89 -3.95
CA THR A 17 -9.44 7.15 -4.22
C THR A 17 -8.54 6.18 -3.47
N ILE A 18 -8.83 5.92 -2.19
CA ILE A 18 -8.05 5.00 -1.36
C ILE A 18 -8.19 3.56 -1.86
N ALA A 19 -9.42 3.12 -2.21
CA ALA A 19 -9.66 1.79 -2.74
C ALA A 19 -8.92 1.56 -4.07
N ALA A 20 -8.98 2.53 -4.99
CA ALA A 20 -8.27 2.47 -6.26
C ALA A 20 -6.75 2.45 -6.06
N ALA A 21 -6.23 3.29 -5.16
CA ALA A 21 -4.80 3.35 -4.85
C ALA A 21 -4.28 2.03 -4.27
N LEU A 22 -5.00 1.42 -3.32
CA LEU A 22 -4.62 0.15 -2.71
C LEU A 22 -4.58 -0.99 -3.73
N MET A 23 -5.62 -1.09 -4.59
CA MET A 23 -5.65 -2.13 -5.62
C MET A 23 -4.52 -1.93 -6.65
N SER A 24 -4.37 -0.71 -7.17
CA SER A 24 -3.29 -0.40 -8.13
C SER A 24 -1.92 -0.73 -7.53
N PHE A 25 -1.68 -0.34 -6.28
CA PHE A 25 -0.43 -0.58 -5.58
C PHE A 25 -0.08 -2.07 -5.45
N VAL A 26 -1.04 -2.90 -5.01
CA VAL A 26 -0.81 -4.35 -4.84
C VAL A 26 -0.54 -5.03 -6.20
N THR A 27 -1.21 -4.60 -7.26
CA THR A 27 -0.97 -5.13 -8.62
C THR A 27 0.35 -4.65 -9.22
N GLU A 28 0.71 -3.38 -9.06
CA GLU A 28 1.83 -2.73 -9.74
C GLU A 28 3.18 -3.02 -9.10
N ILE A 29 3.23 -3.20 -7.77
CA ILE A 29 4.41 -3.75 -7.09
C ILE A 29 4.75 -5.15 -7.62
N GLY A 30 3.75 -5.87 -8.12
CA GLY A 30 3.95 -7.16 -8.74
C GLY A 30 3.78 -8.35 -7.79
N VAL A 31 3.12 -8.16 -6.63
CA VAL A 31 2.82 -9.29 -5.72
C VAL A 31 1.89 -10.29 -6.39
N ILE A 32 0.77 -9.82 -6.93
CA ILE A 32 -0.22 -10.64 -7.62
C ILE A 32 0.37 -11.38 -8.84
N PRO A 33 1.01 -10.71 -9.82
CA PRO A 33 1.58 -11.39 -10.98
C PRO A 33 2.64 -12.43 -10.59
N ARG A 34 3.48 -12.18 -9.58
CA ARG A 34 4.47 -13.17 -9.13
C ARG A 34 3.86 -14.40 -8.49
N MET A 35 2.82 -14.23 -7.68
CA MET A 35 2.11 -15.37 -7.10
C MET A 35 1.50 -16.23 -8.20
N MET A 36 0.92 -15.61 -9.23
CA MET A 36 0.35 -16.35 -10.37
C MET A 36 1.42 -17.00 -11.26
N GLU A 37 2.56 -16.34 -11.45
CA GLU A 37 3.67 -16.87 -12.24
C GLU A 37 4.29 -18.10 -11.56
N ARG A 38 4.54 -18.02 -10.25
CA ARG A 38 5.01 -19.16 -9.43
C ARG A 38 4.01 -20.32 -9.40
N GLY A 39 2.71 -20.03 -9.36
CA GLY A 39 1.66 -21.05 -9.39
C GLY A 39 1.36 -21.61 -10.78
N GLN A 40 1.92 -21.03 -11.84
CA GLN A 40 1.54 -21.29 -13.24
C GLN A 40 0.03 -21.10 -13.52
N ILE A 41 -0.64 -20.20 -12.80
CA ILE A 41 -2.10 -19.96 -12.86
C ILE A 41 -2.40 -18.62 -13.58
N GLN A 42 -1.64 -18.30 -14.63
CA GLN A 42 -1.76 -17.00 -15.32
C GLN A 42 -3.13 -16.82 -16.00
N LYS A 43 -3.78 -17.92 -16.40
CA LYS A 43 -5.12 -17.91 -17.03
C LYS A 43 -6.23 -17.38 -16.12
N TYR A 44 -6.04 -17.38 -14.79
CA TYR A 44 -7.07 -17.01 -13.82
C TYR A 44 -6.79 -15.66 -13.13
N PHE A 45 -6.18 -14.73 -13.85
CA PHE A 45 -5.88 -13.37 -13.36
C PHE A 45 -7.08 -12.72 -12.66
N MET A 46 -8.25 -12.77 -13.29
CA MET A 46 -9.45 -12.11 -12.78
C MET A 46 -9.96 -12.74 -11.48
N VAL A 47 -9.76 -14.05 -11.28
CA VAL A 47 -10.16 -14.74 -10.05
C VAL A 47 -9.24 -14.33 -8.89
N VAL A 48 -7.93 -14.25 -9.13
CA VAL A 48 -6.95 -13.82 -8.12
C VAL A 48 -7.14 -12.35 -7.78
N ALA A 49 -7.40 -11.49 -8.78
CA ALA A 49 -7.72 -10.09 -8.55
C ALA A 49 -8.99 -9.92 -7.72
N ASN A 50 -10.06 -10.66 -8.03
CA ASN A 50 -11.30 -10.63 -7.24
C ASN A 50 -11.09 -11.15 -5.81
N ALA A 51 -10.27 -12.18 -5.62
CA ALA A 51 -9.91 -12.66 -4.29
C ALA A 51 -9.12 -11.61 -3.49
N ALA A 52 -8.21 -10.87 -4.13
CA ALA A 52 -7.50 -9.75 -3.50
C ALA A 52 -8.45 -8.61 -3.13
N ILE A 53 -9.39 -8.25 -4.00
CA ILE A 53 -10.42 -7.24 -3.72
C ILE A 53 -11.29 -7.66 -2.53
N LEU A 54 -11.73 -8.92 -2.49
CA LEU A 54 -12.47 -9.48 -1.36
C LEU A 54 -11.66 -9.44 -0.06
N GLY A 55 -10.36 -9.73 -0.12
CA GLY A 55 -9.46 -9.64 1.03
C GLY A 55 -9.32 -8.20 1.55
N ILE A 56 -9.18 -7.22 0.65
CA ILE A 56 -9.12 -5.80 1.02
C ILE A 56 -10.44 -5.36 1.65
N LEU A 57 -11.58 -5.68 1.04
CA LEU A 57 -12.90 -5.38 1.59
C LEU A 57 -13.09 -5.98 2.98
N PHE A 58 -12.76 -7.26 3.14
CA PHE A 58 -12.85 -7.95 4.42
C PHE A 58 -11.95 -7.31 5.48
N GLY A 59 -10.70 -6.98 5.12
CA GLY A 59 -9.77 -6.29 6.02
C GLY A 59 -10.26 -4.90 6.43
N THR A 60 -10.79 -4.12 5.50
CA THR A 60 -11.35 -2.79 5.80
C THR A 60 -12.55 -2.88 6.75
N VAL A 61 -13.47 -3.82 6.51
CA VAL A 61 -14.62 -4.06 7.40
C VAL A 61 -14.14 -4.54 8.77
N ALA A 62 -13.20 -5.47 8.84
CA ALA A 62 -12.68 -6.00 10.10
C ALA A 62 -12.04 -4.93 10.98
N ILE A 63 -11.27 -4.01 10.38
CA ILE A 63 -10.66 -2.87 11.08
C ILE A 63 -11.74 -1.87 11.51
N GLN A 64 -12.68 -1.53 10.63
CA GLN A 64 -13.70 -0.51 10.90
C GLN A 64 -14.67 -0.89 12.02
N PHE A 65 -15.02 -2.18 12.13
CA PHE A 65 -15.97 -2.69 13.12
C PHE A 65 -15.29 -3.25 14.39
N GLU A 66 -13.97 -3.10 14.53
CA GLU A 66 -13.16 -3.64 15.65
C GLU A 66 -13.57 -5.07 16.03
N ILE A 67 -13.72 -5.93 15.02
CA ILE A 67 -14.29 -7.26 15.16
C ILE A 67 -13.37 -8.12 16.04
N SER A 68 -13.68 -8.18 17.32
CA SER A 68 -12.96 -8.94 18.32
C SER A 68 -13.56 -10.35 18.41
N VAL A 69 -13.13 -11.22 17.49
CA VAL A 69 -13.54 -12.62 17.47
C VAL A 69 -12.54 -13.46 18.26
N ILE A 70 -13.04 -14.36 19.10
CA ILE A 70 -12.23 -15.38 19.77
C ILE A 70 -11.89 -16.45 18.73
N ILE A 71 -10.72 -16.30 18.11
CA ILE A 71 -10.24 -17.19 17.07
C ILE A 71 -9.44 -18.33 17.73
N PRO A 72 -9.64 -19.60 17.33
CA PRO A 72 -8.84 -20.70 17.85
C PRO A 72 -7.35 -20.49 17.52
N LYS A 73 -6.46 -20.86 18.46
CA LYS A 73 -5.00 -20.65 18.34
C LYS A 73 -4.42 -21.18 17.02
N PHE A 74 -4.97 -22.27 16.48
CA PHE A 74 -4.55 -22.84 15.21
C PHE A 74 -4.79 -21.91 14.00
N CYS A 75 -5.94 -21.22 13.96
CA CYS A 75 -6.23 -20.27 12.88
C CYS A 75 -5.31 -19.05 12.93
N VAL A 76 -4.89 -18.62 14.13
CA VAL A 76 -3.93 -17.51 14.29
C VAL A 76 -2.56 -17.88 13.70
N VAL A 77 -2.11 -19.12 13.90
CA VAL A 77 -0.83 -19.60 13.34
C VAL A 77 -0.88 -19.62 11.81
N ILE A 78 -1.96 -20.14 11.22
CA ILE A 78 -2.12 -20.17 9.75
C ILE A 78 -2.16 -18.75 9.19
N PHE A 79 -2.89 -17.85 9.85
CA PHE A 79 -2.97 -16.45 9.43
C PHE A 79 -1.61 -15.74 9.54
N GLY A 80 -0.84 -16.01 10.60
CA GLY A 80 0.53 -15.52 10.75
C GLY A 80 1.47 -16.02 9.65
N LEU A 81 1.36 -17.29 9.27
CA LEU A 81 2.15 -17.83 8.16
C LEU A 81 1.75 -17.21 6.82
N ALA A 82 0.44 -17.06 6.56
CA ALA A 82 -0.06 -16.44 5.34
C ALA A 82 0.40 -14.98 5.19
N THR A 83 0.32 -14.19 6.27
CA THR A 83 0.80 -12.81 6.29
C THR A 83 2.32 -12.74 6.13
N GLY A 84 3.07 -13.68 6.69
CA GLY A 84 4.52 -13.82 6.48
C GLY A 84 4.88 -14.09 5.02
N ILE A 85 4.20 -15.03 4.35
CA ILE A 85 4.42 -15.33 2.93
C ILE A 85 4.09 -14.10 2.07
N PHE A 86 2.99 -13.42 2.37
CA PHE A 86 2.60 -12.20 1.66
C PHE A 86 3.64 -11.08 1.82
N MET A 87 4.10 -10.80 3.04
CA MET A 87 5.14 -9.81 3.30
C MET A 87 6.48 -10.18 2.68
N GLY A 88 6.84 -11.46 2.65
CA GLY A 88 8.03 -11.95 1.95
C GLY A 88 7.96 -11.70 0.44
N CYS A 89 6.81 -11.95 -0.18
CA CYS A 89 6.57 -11.65 -1.59
C CYS A 89 6.61 -10.13 -1.84
N LEU A 90 5.97 -9.33 -0.98
CA LEU A 90 6.06 -7.87 -1.04
C LEU A 90 7.51 -7.37 -1.00
N ALA A 91 8.32 -7.87 -0.06
CA ALA A 91 9.71 -7.46 0.08
C ALA A 91 10.55 -7.77 -1.16
N ILE A 92 10.39 -8.98 -1.74
CA ILE A 92 11.13 -9.38 -2.94
C ILE A 92 10.66 -8.61 -4.18
N SER A 93 9.37 -8.24 -4.22
CA SER A 93 8.78 -7.40 -5.26
C SER A 93 9.29 -5.97 -5.19
N LEU A 94 9.29 -5.37 -4.01
CA LEU A 94 9.90 -4.07 -3.77
C LEU A 94 11.39 -4.08 -4.14
N ALA A 95 12.14 -5.12 -3.78
CA ALA A 95 13.56 -5.21 -4.13
C ALA A 95 13.81 -5.20 -5.64
N GLU A 96 12.96 -5.86 -6.43
CA GLU A 96 13.12 -5.87 -7.89
C GLU A 96 12.76 -4.53 -8.53
N VAL A 97 11.65 -3.92 -8.09
CA VAL A 97 11.26 -2.57 -8.52
C VAL A 97 12.35 -1.55 -8.14
N LEU A 98 12.92 -1.69 -6.94
CA LEU A 98 14.01 -0.83 -6.48
C LEU A 98 15.28 -0.99 -7.32
N ASN A 99 15.60 -2.22 -7.74
CA ASN A 99 16.73 -2.51 -8.63
C ASN A 99 16.52 -1.99 -10.06
N MET A 100 15.28 -1.74 -10.49
CA MET A 100 14.99 -1.16 -11.81
C MET A 100 15.29 0.35 -11.86
N PHE A 101 15.12 1.10 -10.77
CA PHE A 101 15.45 2.54 -10.74
C PHE A 101 16.88 2.89 -11.21
N PRO A 102 17.95 2.25 -10.70
CA PRO A 102 19.31 2.52 -11.16
C PRO A 102 19.56 2.05 -12.60
N VAL A 103 18.85 1.03 -13.07
CA VAL A 103 18.95 0.54 -14.47
C VAL A 103 18.37 1.58 -15.43
N ILE A 104 17.19 2.14 -15.13
CA ILE A 104 16.56 3.20 -15.92
C ILE A 104 17.46 4.45 -15.93
N GLY A 105 18.02 4.83 -14.77
CA GLY A 105 18.96 5.95 -14.67
C GLY A 105 20.21 5.80 -15.56
N ARG A 106 20.72 4.58 -15.72
CA ARG A 106 21.82 4.28 -16.65
C ARG A 106 21.38 4.32 -18.12
N ARG A 107 20.19 3.80 -18.44
CA ARG A 107 19.63 3.81 -19.82
C ARG A 107 19.38 5.23 -20.34
N LEU A 108 18.97 6.16 -19.48
CA LEU A 108 18.78 7.57 -19.82
C LEU A 108 20.09 8.38 -19.95
N LYS A 109 21.27 7.74 -19.89
CA LYS A 109 22.61 8.37 -19.98
C LYS A 109 22.83 9.55 -19.02
N ILE A 110 22.13 9.60 -17.89
CA ILE A 110 22.34 10.65 -16.89
C ILE A 110 23.55 10.30 -16.02
N LYS A 111 24.76 10.64 -16.49
CA LYS A 111 26.06 10.32 -15.82
C LYS A 111 26.14 10.76 -14.33
N LYS A 112 25.28 11.66 -13.86
CA LYS A 112 25.20 12.15 -12.46
C LYS A 112 23.82 12.00 -11.80
N GLY A 113 22.83 11.42 -12.49
CA GLY A 113 21.40 11.53 -12.13
C GLY A 113 20.96 10.73 -10.91
N MET A 114 21.54 9.54 -10.70
CA MET A 114 21.15 8.69 -9.56
C MET A 114 21.42 9.36 -8.21
N ARG A 115 22.55 10.07 -8.07
CA ARG A 115 22.88 10.78 -6.83
C ARG A 115 21.88 11.91 -6.57
N LEU A 116 21.43 12.61 -7.62
CA LEU A 116 20.41 13.65 -7.52
C LEU A 116 19.05 13.08 -7.09
N PHE A 117 18.67 11.92 -7.62
CA PHE A 117 17.40 11.26 -7.28
C PHE A 117 17.34 10.87 -5.80
N VAL A 118 18.41 10.27 -5.28
CA VAL A 118 18.52 9.91 -3.85
C VAL A 118 18.50 11.17 -2.96
N ILE A 119 19.18 12.24 -3.36
CA ILE A 119 19.18 13.50 -2.61
C ILE A 119 17.80 14.17 -2.63
N SER A 120 17.11 14.22 -3.77
CA SER A 120 15.73 14.74 -3.82
C SER A 120 14.78 13.92 -2.93
N PHE A 121 14.92 12.60 -2.91
CA PHE A 121 14.11 11.74 -2.05
C PHE A 121 14.40 11.99 -0.55
N ALA A 122 15.67 12.14 -0.20
CA ALA A 122 16.09 12.48 1.16
C ALA A 122 15.58 13.86 1.60
N ILE A 123 15.67 14.87 0.72
CA ILE A 123 15.15 16.21 0.99
C ILE A 123 13.63 16.18 1.17
N GLY A 124 12.90 15.44 0.32
CA GLY A 124 11.44 15.29 0.48
C GLY A 124 11.05 14.69 1.82
N LYS A 125 11.74 13.63 2.25
CA LYS A 125 11.57 13.03 3.60
C LYS A 125 11.94 14.00 4.72
N LEU A 126 13.03 14.75 4.57
CA LEU A 126 13.49 15.73 5.55
C LEU A 126 12.48 16.87 5.70
N VAL A 127 11.97 17.43 4.60
CA VAL A 127 10.96 18.50 4.61
C VAL A 127 9.66 18.00 5.25
N GLY A 128 9.22 16.78 4.93
CA GLY A 128 8.05 16.19 5.57
C GLY A 128 8.21 15.99 7.09
N ALA A 129 9.39 15.52 7.52
CA ALA A 129 9.71 15.37 8.95
C ALA A 129 9.79 16.72 9.68
N LEU A 130 10.40 17.73 9.06
CA LEU A 130 10.45 19.09 9.58
C LEU A 130 9.05 19.70 9.69
N TYR A 131 8.20 19.52 8.67
CA TYR A 131 6.82 20.01 8.72
C TYR A 131 6.03 19.38 9.86
N PHE A 132 6.14 18.07 10.06
CA PHE A 132 5.49 17.36 11.15
C PHE A 132 5.90 17.88 12.54
N TRP A 133 7.19 18.16 12.73
CA TRP A 133 7.72 18.61 14.03
C TRP A 133 7.55 20.12 14.30
N LEU A 134 7.64 20.96 13.25
CA LEU A 134 7.64 22.41 13.40
C LEU A 134 6.22 23.01 13.39
N MET A 135 5.21 22.31 12.87
CA MET A 135 3.81 22.74 12.95
C MET A 135 3.06 22.04 14.11
N PRO A 136 3.01 22.64 15.32
CA PRO A 136 2.28 22.08 16.47
C PRO A 136 0.75 21.99 16.26
N GLY A 137 0.21 22.70 15.25
CA GLY A 137 -1.19 22.61 14.86
C GLY A 137 -1.59 21.26 14.23
N PHE A 138 -0.65 20.56 13.56
CA PHE A 138 -0.94 19.26 12.96
C PHE A 138 -0.97 18.15 14.04
N VAL A 139 -0.05 18.21 15.00
CA VAL A 139 0.03 17.28 16.13
C VAL A 139 -1.20 17.40 17.05
N THR A 140 -1.70 18.60 17.29
CA THR A 140 -2.89 18.82 18.14
C THR A 140 -4.21 18.40 17.47
N ILE A 141 -4.31 18.43 16.13
CA ILE A 141 -5.46 17.85 15.41
C ILE A 141 -5.44 16.32 15.45
N VAL A 142 -4.27 15.69 15.33
CA VAL A 142 -4.14 14.23 15.32
C VAL A 142 -4.31 13.62 16.71
N LEU A 143 -3.87 14.29 17.78
CA LEU A 143 -4.01 13.82 19.16
C LEU A 143 -5.36 14.13 19.82
N ARG A 144 -6.24 14.90 19.15
CA ARG A 144 -7.57 15.27 19.66
C ARG A 144 -8.69 14.34 19.16
N ASN A 145 -8.36 13.31 18.40
CA ASN A 145 -9.26 12.23 17.98
C ASN A 145 -8.72 10.89 18.51
#